data_AF-A0A4Q5ND16-F1
#
_entry.id   AF-A0A4Q5ND16-F1
#
_cell.length_a   1.000
_cell.length_b   1.000
_cell.length_c   1.000
_cell.angle_alpha   90.00
_cell.angle_beta   90.00
_cell.angle_gamma   90.00
#
_symmetry.space_group_name_H-M   'P 1'
#
loop_
_entity.id
_entity.type
_entity.pdbx_description
1 polymer ?
#
loop_
_entity_poly.entity_id
_entity_poly.type
_entity_poly.pdbx_seq_one_letter_code
_entity_poly.pdbx_strand_id
1 'polypeptide(L)'
;MKDKKLVRYKNRDYFVCRFISNNKSKLFVIDADDDCHLDFNKSWYLKKSFIACTLQNKGAINTYYLHDLVLNNNGDYVINHISQNSMDNRKVNLKQGKKIRISTKRKITFPHGCDIKAENVPAGIWFD
;
A
#
# COMPACT_ATOMS: atom_id res chain seq x y z
N MET A 1 -8.75 -4.57 15.83
CA MET A 1 -9.62 -4.07 14.73
C MET A 1 -10.82 -5.02 14.61
N LYS A 2 -12.06 -4.56 14.83
CA LYS A 2 -13.26 -5.43 14.79
C LYS A 2 -13.94 -5.49 13.41
N ASP A 3 -13.36 -4.85 12.40
CA ASP A 3 -14.06 -4.55 11.14
C ASP A 3 -13.23 -5.06 9.94
N LYS A 4 -13.09 -6.39 9.89
CA LYS A 4 -12.56 -7.14 8.75
C LYS A 4 -13.69 -7.94 8.11
N LYS A 5 -13.77 -7.93 6.77
CA LYS A 5 -14.77 -8.68 6.01
C LYS A 5 -14.07 -9.59 5.00
N LEU A 6 -14.40 -10.87 5.02
CA LEU A 6 -14.00 -11.82 3.98
C LEU A 6 -14.83 -11.57 2.71
N VAL A 7 -14.16 -11.42 1.58
CA VAL A 7 -14.78 -11.16 0.28
C VAL A 7 -14.18 -12.09 -0.77
N ARG A 8 -15.03 -12.79 -1.52
CA ARG A 8 -14.62 -13.63 -2.64
C ARG A 8 -14.72 -12.84 -3.95
N TYR A 9 -13.64 -12.81 -4.73
CA TYR A 9 -13.60 -12.16 -6.04
C TYR A 9 -12.69 -12.94 -7.00
N LYS A 10 -13.18 -13.24 -8.21
CA LYS A 10 -12.45 -14.03 -9.23
C LYS A 10 -11.85 -15.34 -8.67
N ASN A 11 -12.65 -16.10 -7.92
CA ASN A 11 -12.25 -17.37 -7.28
C ASN A 11 -11.07 -17.26 -6.29
N ARG A 12 -10.85 -16.08 -5.72
CA ARG A 12 -9.89 -15.86 -4.63
C ARG A 12 -10.59 -15.13 -3.49
N ASP A 13 -10.15 -15.44 -2.28
CA ASP A 13 -10.67 -14.83 -1.06
C ASP A 13 -9.71 -13.74 -0.59
N TYR A 14 -10.28 -12.62 -0.14
CA TYR A 14 -9.56 -11.43 0.31
C TYR A 14 -10.15 -10.93 1.62
N PHE A 15 -9.33 -10.30 2.45
CA PHE A 15 -9.83 -9.49 3.55
C PHE A 15 -9.89 -8.02 3.17
N VAL A 16 -11.07 -7.43 3.33
CA VAL A 16 -11.25 -5.98 3.32
C VAL A 16 -11.28 -5.51 4.76
N CYS A 17 -10.31 -4.69 5.14
CA CYS A 17 -10.08 -4.25 6.49
C CYS A 17 -10.35 -2.76 6.61
N ARG A 18 -11.07 -2.35 7.66
CA ARG A 18 -11.34 -0.94 7.96
C ARG A 18 -10.46 -0.43 9.08
N PHE A 19 -9.95 0.79 8.90
CA PHE A 19 -9.23 1.53 9.93
C PHE A 19 -9.60 3.02 9.89
N ILE A 20 -9.28 3.75 10.95
CA ILE A 20 -9.54 5.19 11.05
C ILE A 20 -8.24 5.95 10.81
N SER A 21 -8.28 6.95 9.93
CA SER A 21 -7.18 7.90 9.70
C SER A 21 -7.75 9.29 9.51
N ASN A 22 -7.23 10.26 10.27
CA ASN A 22 -7.69 11.66 10.25
C ASN A 22 -9.22 11.75 10.41
N ASN A 23 -9.77 11.01 11.38
CA ASN A 23 -11.21 10.89 11.66
C ASN A 23 -12.06 10.41 10.47
N LYS A 24 -11.44 9.83 9.44
CA LYS A 24 -12.12 9.22 8.29
C LYS A 24 -11.91 7.71 8.28
N SER A 25 -12.99 7.00 7.99
CA SER A 25 -12.93 5.57 7.71
C SER A 25 -12.22 5.33 6.39
N LYS A 26 -11.24 4.43 6.40
CA LYS A 26 -10.50 3.99 5.22
C LYS A 26 -10.46 2.47 5.17
N LEU A 27 -10.32 1.94 3.96
CA LEU A 27 -10.25 0.51 3.70
C LEU A 27 -8.87 0.17 3.12
N PHE A 28 -8.39 -1.02 3.46
CA PHE A 28 -7.27 -1.67 2.76
C PHE A 28 -7.63 -3.13 2.48
N VAL A 29 -6.94 -3.74 1.52
CA VAL A 29 -7.19 -5.13 1.11
C VAL A 29 -5.89 -5.94 1.14
N ILE A 30 -6.01 -7.21 1.48
CA ILE A 30 -4.93 -8.23 1.50
C ILE A 30 -5.49 -9.57 1.00
N ASP A 31 -4.62 -10.52 0.70
CA ASP A 31 -5.04 -11.89 0.40
C ASP A 31 -5.51 -12.58 1.69
N ALA A 32 -6.53 -13.46 1.59
CA ALA A 32 -7.08 -14.10 2.79
C ALA A 32 -6.12 -15.09 3.47
N ASP A 33 -5.13 -15.60 2.75
CA ASP A 33 -4.10 -16.48 3.29
C ASP A 33 -3.11 -15.75 4.22
N ASP A 34 -3.13 -14.41 4.23
CA ASP A 34 -2.29 -13.59 5.11
C ASP A 34 -2.83 -13.46 6.54
N ASP A 35 -4.03 -13.99 6.83
CA ASP A 35 -4.66 -13.86 8.14
C ASP A 35 -3.89 -14.56 9.27
N CYS A 36 -3.14 -15.61 8.93
CA CYS A 36 -2.44 -16.45 9.91
C CYS A 36 -1.24 -15.75 10.57
N HIS A 37 -0.66 -14.73 9.93
CA HIS A 37 0.56 -14.06 10.41
C HIS A 37 0.37 -12.57 10.68
N LEU A 38 -0.79 -12.00 10.35
CA LEU A 38 -1.14 -10.62 10.64
C LEU A 38 -2.03 -10.55 11.89
N ASP A 39 -1.54 -9.88 12.94
CA ASP A 39 -2.37 -9.61 14.12
C ASP A 39 -3.31 -8.42 13.86
N PHE A 40 -4.54 -8.71 13.43
CA PHE A 40 -5.58 -7.68 13.24
C PHE A 40 -6.11 -7.08 14.54
N ASN A 41 -5.72 -7.56 15.72
CA ASN A 41 -6.06 -6.86 16.96
C ASN A 41 -5.24 -5.58 17.13
N LYS A 42 -4.17 -5.41 16.36
CA LYS A 42 -3.35 -4.19 16.35
C LYS A 42 -4.08 -2.98 15.77
N SER A 43 -3.60 -1.81 16.17
CA SER A 43 -4.01 -0.52 15.61
C SER A 43 -3.23 -0.26 14.33
N TRP A 44 -3.92 -0.39 13.19
CA TRP A 44 -3.42 -0.02 11.87
C TRP A 44 -3.65 1.47 11.61
N TYR A 45 -2.66 2.15 11.03
CA TYR A 45 -2.71 3.57 10.73
C TYR A 45 -1.92 3.89 9.45
N LEU A 46 -2.07 5.13 8.95
CA LEU A 46 -1.29 5.61 7.81
C LEU A 46 0.02 6.25 8.26
N LYS A 47 1.12 5.84 7.64
CA LYS A 47 2.44 6.47 7.75
C LYS A 47 3.03 6.66 6.37
N LYS A 48 3.30 7.92 5.97
CA LYS A 48 3.82 8.27 4.64
C LYS A 48 3.00 7.63 3.49
N SER A 49 1.68 7.67 3.60
CA SER A 49 0.72 7.07 2.67
C SER A 49 0.65 5.53 2.66
N PHE A 50 1.42 4.81 3.47
CA PHE A 50 1.35 3.34 3.58
C PHE A 50 0.66 2.92 4.88
N ILE A 51 0.02 1.76 4.86
CA ILE A 51 -0.54 1.14 6.06
C ILE A 51 0.60 0.62 6.94
N ALA A 52 0.55 0.92 8.23
CA ALA A 52 1.53 0.52 9.21
C ALA A 52 0.89 0.18 10.55
N CYS A 53 1.61 -0.56 11.38
CA CYS A 53 1.31 -0.79 12.78
C CYS A 53 2.55 -0.58 13.64
N THR A 54 2.35 -0.36 14.93
CA THR A 54 3.44 -0.27 15.90
C THR A 54 3.46 -1.55 16.73
N LEU A 55 4.63 -2.18 16.82
CA LEU A 55 4.84 -3.37 17.65
C LEU A 55 5.95 -3.09 18.67
N GLN A 56 5.71 -3.50 19.90
CA GLN A 56 6.73 -3.51 20.94
C GLN A 56 7.43 -4.86 20.92
N ASN A 57 8.75 -4.86 20.72
CA ASN A 57 9.57 -6.06 20.73
C ASN A 57 10.78 -5.84 21.63
N LYS A 58 10.94 -6.68 22.67
CA LYS A 58 12.05 -6.62 23.63
C LYS A 58 12.30 -5.21 24.22
N GLY A 59 11.24 -4.48 24.54
CA GLY A 59 11.32 -3.12 25.09
C GLY A 59 11.48 -2.01 24.05
N ALA A 60 11.77 -2.34 22.78
CA ALA A 60 11.83 -1.37 21.69
C ALA A 60 10.47 -1.23 20.99
N ILE A 61 10.08 0.01 20.69
CA ILE A 61 8.88 0.33 19.90
C ILE A 61 9.29 0.47 18.43
N ASN A 62 8.83 -0.45 17.59
CA ASN A 62 9.16 -0.49 16.17
C ASN A 62 7.90 -0.29 15.32
N THR A 63 8.04 0.42 14.19
CA THR A 63 6.96 0.54 13.20
C THR A 63 7.18 -0.47 12.08
N TYR A 64 6.15 -1.22 11.74
CA TYR A 64 6.15 -2.17 10.63
C TYR A 64 5.11 -1.74 9.58
N TYR A 65 5.48 -1.79 8.30
CA TYR A 65 4.55 -1.52 7.21
C TYR A 65 3.82 -2.80 6.82
N LEU A 66 2.54 -2.69 6.45
CA LEU A 66 1.73 -3.85 6.10
C LEU A 66 2.29 -4.62 4.91
N HIS A 67 2.78 -3.93 3.88
CA HIS A 67 3.38 -4.58 2.71
C HIS A 67 4.64 -5.38 3.06
N ASP A 68 5.42 -4.92 4.04
CA ASP A 68 6.58 -5.66 4.55
C ASP A 68 6.12 -6.94 5.27
N LEU A 69 5.08 -6.84 6.09
CA LEU A 69 4.53 -7.98 6.81
C LEU A 69 3.93 -9.03 5.86
N VAL A 70 3.17 -8.62 4.84
CA VAL A 70 2.56 -9.50 3.83
C VAL A 70 3.60 -10.29 3.04
N LEU A 71 4.75 -9.67 2.75
CA LEU A 71 5.85 -10.34 2.03
C LEU A 71 6.92 -10.92 2.96
N ASN A 72 6.72 -10.90 4.28
CA ASN A 72 7.71 -11.30 5.28
C ASN A 72 9.10 -10.66 5.05
N ASN A 73 9.10 -9.37 4.69
CA ASN A 73 10.30 -8.58 4.43
C ASN A 73 10.76 -7.88 5.71
N ASN A 74 11.98 -8.18 6.16
CA ASN A 74 12.58 -7.55 7.35
C ASN A 74 13.31 -6.23 7.02
N GLY A 75 12.98 -5.61 5.88
CA GLY A 75 13.69 -4.43 5.35
C GLY A 75 14.86 -4.76 4.43
N ASP A 76 14.97 -6.02 4.00
CA ASP A 76 16.03 -6.50 3.10
C ASP A 76 15.93 -5.88 1.70
N TYR A 77 14.71 -5.52 1.28
CA TYR A 77 14.44 -4.85 0.02
C TYR A 77 13.29 -3.85 0.12
N VAL A 78 13.15 -3.02 -0.91
CA VAL A 78 12.00 -2.11 -1.05
C VAL A 78 10.85 -2.85 -1.68
N ILE A 79 9.63 -2.60 -1.22
CA ILE A 79 8.41 -3.11 -1.84
C ILE A 79 7.72 -1.97 -2.57
N ASN A 80 7.37 -2.22 -3.83
CA ASN A 80 6.61 -1.30 -4.68
C ASN A 80 5.21 -1.86 -4.92
N HIS A 81 4.21 -1.00 -4.84
CA HIS A 81 2.84 -1.28 -5.27
C HIS A 81 2.73 -1.07 -6.79
N ILE A 82 2.41 -2.12 -7.54
CA ILE A 82 2.32 -2.08 -9.02
C ILE A 82 1.29 -1.06 -9.48
N SER A 83 0.11 -1.05 -8.84
CA SER A 83 -0.95 -0.07 -9.11
C SER A 83 -0.71 1.32 -8.49
N GLN A 84 0.37 1.50 -7.73
CA GLN A 84 0.63 2.68 -6.89
C GLN A 84 -0.48 2.97 -5.84
N ASN A 85 -1.43 2.04 -5.65
CA ASN A 85 -2.42 2.11 -4.59
C ASN A 85 -1.87 1.43 -3.33
N SER A 86 -1.44 2.23 -2.35
CA SER A 86 -0.89 1.75 -1.09
C SER A 86 -1.90 1.08 -0.16
N MET A 87 -3.21 1.16 -0.47
CA MET A 87 -4.27 0.48 0.27
C MET A 87 -4.48 -0.95 -0.24
N ASP A 88 -3.96 -1.28 -1.42
CA ASP A 88 -4.02 -2.63 -1.99
C ASP A 88 -2.73 -3.39 -1.67
N ASN A 89 -2.76 -4.17 -0.60
CA ASN A 89 -1.63 -4.94 -0.11
C ASN A 89 -1.74 -6.43 -0.46
N ARG A 90 -2.53 -6.78 -1.48
CA ARG A 90 -2.51 -8.14 -2.04
C ARG A 90 -1.15 -8.42 -2.66
N LYS A 91 -0.62 -9.63 -2.51
CA LYS A 91 0.69 -10.06 -3.03
C LYS A 91 0.82 -9.80 -4.53
N VAL A 92 -0.27 -9.99 -5.29
CA VAL A 92 -0.30 -9.71 -6.73
C VAL A 92 -0.05 -8.25 -7.09
N ASN A 93 -0.28 -7.32 -6.17
CA ASN A 93 -0.03 -5.89 -6.34
C ASN A 93 1.33 -5.47 -5.76
N LEU A 94 2.07 -6.36 -5.10
CA LEU A 94 3.36 -6.06 -4.48
C LEU A 94 4.50 -6.65 -5.30
N LYS A 95 5.58 -5.89 -5.46
CA LYS A 95 6.79 -6.35 -6.14
C LYS A 95 8.03 -5.87 -5.42
N GLN A 96 9.03 -6.75 -5.32
CA GLN A 96 10.36 -6.36 -4.90
C GLN A 96 10.94 -5.32 -5.87
N GLY A 97 11.29 -4.16 -5.34
CA GLY A 97 11.90 -3.05 -6.03
C GLY A 97 13.36 -2.88 -5.64
N LYS A 98 14.15 -2.32 -6.56
CA LYS A 98 15.38 -1.63 -6.18
C LYS A 98 15.00 -0.30 -5.51
N LYS A 99 15.82 0.24 -4.60
CA LYS A 99 15.73 1.64 -4.15
C LYS A 99 15.96 2.56 -5.36
N ILE A 100 14.95 2.74 -6.20
CA ILE A 100 14.98 3.76 -7.24
C ILE A 100 14.63 5.04 -6.51
N ARG A 101 15.62 5.90 -6.27
CA ARG A 101 15.37 7.32 -6.03
C ARG A 101 14.68 7.83 -7.29
N ILE A 102 13.35 7.78 -7.34
CA ILE A 102 12.60 8.47 -8.37
C ILE A 102 12.80 9.95 -8.05
N SER A 103 13.78 10.59 -8.69
CA SER A 103 13.79 12.04 -8.78
C SER A 103 12.49 12.42 -9.48
N THR A 104 11.74 13.33 -8.89
CA THR A 104 10.39 13.74 -9.31
C THR A 104 10.34 14.44 -10.67
N LYS A 105 11.39 14.39 -11.49
CA LYS A 105 11.38 14.94 -12.85
C LYS A 105 10.79 13.90 -13.81
N ARG A 106 9.46 13.91 -13.93
CA ARG A 106 8.72 13.13 -14.94
C ARG A 106 9.26 13.48 -16.33
N LYS A 107 9.76 12.49 -17.08
CA LYS A 107 9.97 12.63 -18.53
C LYS A 107 8.65 12.29 -19.23
N ILE A 108 7.75 13.27 -19.33
CA ILE A 108 6.56 13.16 -20.18
C ILE A 108 6.91 13.83 -21.50
N THR A 109 6.82 13.08 -22.61
CA THR A 109 6.96 13.64 -23.95
C THR A 109 5.55 13.81 -24.50
N PHE A 110 5.13 15.06 -24.72
CA PHE A 110 3.82 15.35 -25.29
C PHE A 110 3.87 15.37 -26.83
N PRO A 111 2.77 15.04 -27.52
CA PRO A 111 2.64 15.26 -28.96
C PRO A 111 2.88 16.74 -29.30
N HIS A 112 3.46 16.98 -30.47
CA HIS A 112 3.80 18.34 -30.92
C HIS A 112 2.52 19.19 -31.03
N GLY A 113 2.51 20.36 -30.38
CA GLY A 113 1.41 21.33 -30.45
C GLY A 113 0.26 21.14 -29.45
N CYS A 114 0.41 20.37 -28.37
CA CYS A 114 -0.70 20.15 -27.43
C CYS A 114 -0.88 21.26 -26.37
N ASP A 115 0.01 22.26 -26.30
CA ASP A 115 0.00 23.37 -25.30
C ASP A 115 -0.09 22.97 -23.82
N ILE A 116 -0.04 21.67 -23.50
CA ILE A 116 -0.04 21.16 -22.13
C ILE A 116 1.37 21.20 -21.58
N LYS A 117 1.57 21.98 -20.52
CA LYS A 117 2.79 21.95 -19.72
C LYS A 117 2.79 20.73 -18.79
N ALA A 118 3.95 20.09 -18.61
CA ALA A 118 4.10 18.93 -17.74
C ALA A 118 3.64 19.19 -16.28
N GLU A 119 3.78 20.42 -15.81
CA GLU A 119 3.33 20.88 -14.49
C GLU A 119 1.80 20.94 -14.34
N ASN A 120 1.06 21.05 -15.46
CA ASN A 120 -0.39 21.16 -15.46
C ASN A 120 -1.10 19.79 -15.47
N VAL A 121 -0.35 18.69 -15.57
CA VAL A 121 -0.93 17.33 -15.54
C VAL A 121 -1.21 16.91 -14.10
N PRO A 122 -2.50 16.74 -13.70
CA PRO A 122 -2.85 16.29 -12.37
C PRO A 122 -2.18 14.96 -12.02
N ALA A 123 -1.70 14.83 -10.78
CA ALA A 123 -1.16 13.57 -10.31
C ALA A 123 -2.29 12.51 -10.28
N GLY A 124 -2.17 11.48 -11.11
CA GLY A 124 -3.08 10.32 -11.06
C GLY A 124 -4.21 10.29 -12.10
N ILE A 125 -4.05 10.91 -13.28
CA ILE A 125 -4.93 10.59 -14.41
C ILE A 125 -4.46 9.26 -15.03
N TRP A 126 -5.35 8.28 -15.08
CA TRP A 126 -5.16 7.02 -15.79
C TRP A 126 -6.17 6.98 -16.93
N PHE A 127 -5.73 6.56 -18.12
CA PHE A 127 -6.60 6.21 -19.24
C PHE A 127 -6.90 4.71 -19.15
N ASP A 128 -8.14 4.33 -19.51
CA ASP A 128 -8.64 2.95 -19.52
C ASP A 128 -7.88 2.03 -20.51
#